data_AF-S2Z052-F1
#
_entry.id   AF-S2Z052-F1
#
_cell.length_a   1.000
_cell.length_b   1.000
_cell.length_c   1.000
_cell.angle_alpha   90.00
_cell.angle_beta   90.00
_cell.angle_gamma   90.00
#
_symmetry.space_group_name_H-M   'P 1'
#
loop_
_entity.id
_entity.type
_entity.pdbx_description
1 polymer ?
#
loop_
_entity_poly.entity_id
_entity_poly.type
_entity_poly.pdbx_seq_one_letter_code
_entity_poly.pdbx_strand_id
1 'polypeptide(L)'
;MNLGDRLVAQYERAVDDEYERLVVHQASTVAVQVRNSITMICLAILGWVLPGKLVWWSLLLLVPVVGGELLSFFWYRRKIAMPRAIAYPWQVNLVFLILLVVWGTGVGFNTGVPFATAIGGAIGFAVALIVVPLALMHRRERDIVSFEGDD
;
A
#
# COMPACT_ATOMS: atom_id res chain seq x y z
N MET A 1 1.69 -22.11 -10.70
CA MET A 1 2.11 -21.45 -9.44
C MET A 1 2.42 -19.99 -9.73
N ASN A 2 1.76 -19.06 -9.05
CA ASN A 2 2.05 -17.63 -9.15
C ASN A 2 3.33 -17.28 -8.36
N LEU A 3 3.93 -16.10 -8.58
CA LEU A 3 5.10 -15.61 -7.84
C LEU A 3 4.87 -15.65 -6.32
N GLY A 4 3.68 -15.23 -5.86
CA GLY A 4 3.33 -15.30 -4.44
C GLY A 4 3.34 -16.73 -3.89
N ASP A 5 2.92 -17.73 -4.68
CA ASP A 5 2.90 -19.13 -4.21
C ASP A 5 4.33 -19.68 -4.08
N ARG A 6 5.23 -19.23 -4.96
CA ARG A 6 6.66 -19.58 -4.89
C ARG A 6 7.33 -18.93 -3.68
N LEU A 7 7.03 -17.66 -3.39
CA LEU A 7 7.55 -16.98 -2.21
C LEU A 7 7.06 -17.66 -0.94
N VAL A 8 5.75 -17.90 -0.82
CA VAL A 8 5.19 -18.62 0.34
C VAL A 8 5.86 -19.99 0.50
N ALA A 9 5.95 -20.79 -0.57
CA ALA A 9 6.59 -22.10 -0.50
C ALA A 9 8.08 -22.05 -0.07
N GLN A 10 8.80 -20.96 -0.34
CA GLN A 10 10.16 -20.78 0.19
C GLN A 10 10.15 -20.51 1.69
N TYR A 11 9.26 -19.65 2.18
CA TYR A 11 9.10 -19.40 3.62
C TYR A 11 8.65 -20.66 4.37
N GLU A 12 7.74 -21.44 3.77
CA GLU A 12 7.26 -22.70 4.37
C GLU A 12 8.35 -23.77 4.48
N ARG A 13 9.37 -23.75 3.61
CA ARG A 13 10.51 -24.67 3.66
C ARG A 13 11.62 -24.23 4.60
N ALA A 14 11.61 -22.97 5.03
CA ALA A 14 12.62 -22.41 5.91
C ALA A 14 12.32 -22.66 7.40
N VAL A 15 11.25 -23.40 7.68
CA VAL A 15 10.64 -23.56 8.99
C VAL A 15 10.23 -25.02 9.15
N ASP A 16 10.54 -25.61 10.30
CA ASP A 16 10.30 -27.04 10.56
C ASP A 16 8.99 -27.31 11.30
N ASP A 17 8.49 -26.35 12.10
CA ASP A 17 7.27 -26.50 12.89
C ASP A 17 6.25 -25.35 12.72
N GLU A 18 5.06 -25.53 13.31
CA GLU A 18 3.99 -24.53 13.23
C GLU A 18 4.28 -23.27 14.08
N TYR A 19 5.04 -23.40 15.17
CA TYR A 19 5.36 -22.30 16.07
C TYR A 19 6.34 -21.32 15.42
N GLU A 20 7.42 -21.84 14.84
CA GLU A 20 8.38 -21.10 14.04
C GLU A 20 7.68 -20.39 12.87
N ARG A 21 6.69 -21.02 12.23
CA ARG A 21 5.94 -20.40 11.13
C ARG A 21 5.17 -19.18 11.61
N LEU A 22 4.56 -19.29 12.80
CA LEU A 22 3.84 -18.19 13.44
C LEU A 22 4.79 -17.05 13.83
N VAL A 23 5.96 -17.37 14.38
CA VAL A 23 6.99 -16.38 14.75
C VAL A 23 7.54 -15.66 13.51
N VAL A 24 7.84 -16.39 12.43
CA VAL A 24 8.30 -15.81 11.15
C VAL A 24 7.22 -14.91 10.55
N HIS A 25 5.95 -15.31 10.62
CA HIS A 25 4.85 -14.46 10.18
C HIS A 25 4.77 -13.17 10.99
N GLN A 26 4.81 -13.25 12.33
CA GLN A 26 4.82 -12.08 13.21
C GLN A 26 6.00 -11.14 12.92
N ALA A 27 7.20 -11.68 12.75
CA ALA A 27 8.39 -10.91 12.38
C ALA A 27 8.21 -10.20 11.03
N SER A 28 7.63 -10.89 10.04
CA SER A 28 7.33 -10.31 8.73
C SER A 28 6.30 -9.18 8.82
N THR A 29 5.27 -9.32 9.66
CA THR A 29 4.26 -8.27 9.89
C THR A 29 4.91 -7.01 10.49
N VAL A 30 5.76 -7.18 11.49
CA VAL A 30 6.51 -6.06 12.09
C VAL A 30 7.44 -5.41 11.07
N ALA A 31 8.17 -6.21 10.28
CA ALA A 31 9.07 -5.71 9.25
C ALA A 31 8.32 -4.89 8.17
N VAL A 32 7.14 -5.34 7.75
CA VAL A 32 6.29 -4.60 6.80
C VAL A 32 5.86 -3.26 7.39
N GLN A 33 5.40 -3.24 8.65
CA GLN A 33 4.96 -2.00 9.29
C GLN A 33 6.11 -1.00 9.47
N VAL A 34 7.28 -1.47 9.89
CA VAL A 34 8.48 -0.64 10.03
C VAL A 34 8.93 -0.13 8.66
N ARG A 35 8.95 -0.98 7.62
CA ARG A 35 9.29 -0.58 6.25
C ARG A 35 8.34 0.50 5.73
N ASN A 36 7.04 0.36 5.95
CA ASN A 36 6.06 1.37 5.54
C ASN A 36 6.31 2.70 6.26
N SER A 37 6.66 2.66 7.55
CA SER A 37 6.97 3.85 8.35
C SER A 37 8.24 4.56 7.84
N ILE A 38 9.31 3.81 7.56
CA ILE A 38 10.55 4.34 6.96
C ILE A 38 10.25 4.93 5.58
N THR A 39 9.42 4.27 4.78
CA THR A 39 9.04 4.75 3.44
C THR A 39 8.30 6.10 3.51
N MET A 40 7.44 6.29 4.52
CA MET A 40 6.77 7.57 4.78
C MET A 40 7.73 8.67 5.25
N ILE A 41 8.74 8.32 6.05
CA ILE A 41 9.80 9.27 6.44
C ILE A 41 10.59 9.69 5.20
N CYS A 42 10.99 8.75 4.34
CA CYS A 42 11.67 9.06 3.08
C CYS A 42 10.80 9.94 2.17
N LEU A 43 9.50 9.66 2.07
CA LEU A 43 8.54 10.50 1.36
C LEU A 43 8.58 11.93 1.88
N ALA A 44 8.45 12.11 3.21
CA ALA A 44 8.49 13.42 3.85
C ALA A 44 9.80 14.16 3.54
N ILE A 45 10.96 13.51 3.70
CA ILE A 45 12.28 14.11 3.41
C ILE A 45 12.37 14.57 1.95
N LEU A 46 11.97 13.72 1.00
CA LEU A 46 12.01 14.07 -0.42
C LEU A 46 11.07 15.24 -0.77
N GLY A 47 9.99 15.43 -0.01
CA GLY A 47 9.11 16.60 -0.12
C GLY A 47 9.84 17.93 0.09
N TRP A 48 10.87 17.93 0.94
CA TRP A 48 11.69 19.11 1.25
C TRP A 48 12.94 19.20 0.37
N VAL A 49 13.57 18.07 0.07
CA VAL A 49 14.87 18.03 -0.63
C VAL A 49 14.72 18.28 -2.14
N LEU A 50 13.63 17.80 -2.76
CA LEU A 50 13.47 17.93 -4.21
C LEU A 50 12.99 19.34 -4.59
N PRO A 51 13.61 20.01 -5.57
CA PRO A 51 13.19 21.34 -5.97
C PRO A 51 12.05 21.30 -7.00
N GLY A 52 11.12 22.26 -6.90
CA GLY A 52 10.10 22.53 -7.90
C GLY A 52 9.25 21.29 -8.25
N LYS A 53 9.08 21.03 -9.56
CA LYS A 53 8.24 19.93 -10.06
C LYS A 53 8.78 18.54 -9.73
N LEU A 54 10.06 18.42 -9.33
CA LEU A 54 10.64 17.12 -9.00
C LEU A 54 10.04 16.52 -7.72
N VAL A 55 9.49 17.35 -6.84
CA VAL A 55 8.81 16.89 -5.61
C VAL A 55 7.72 15.86 -5.90
N TRP A 56 7.01 15.97 -7.03
CA TRP A 56 5.94 15.04 -7.38
C TRP A 56 6.43 13.60 -7.57
N TRP A 57 7.71 13.40 -7.91
CA TRP A 57 8.30 12.05 -7.99
C TRP A 57 8.38 11.34 -6.64
N SER A 58 8.39 12.10 -5.53
CA SER A 58 8.33 11.50 -4.19
C SER A 58 7.07 10.64 -3.99
N LEU A 59 5.96 10.95 -4.68
CA LEU A 59 4.72 10.15 -4.65
C LEU A 59 4.92 8.70 -5.12
N LEU A 60 5.97 8.40 -5.89
CA LEU A 60 6.28 7.01 -6.26
C LEU A 60 6.54 6.13 -5.03
N LEU A 61 6.96 6.70 -3.89
CA LEU A 61 7.12 5.95 -2.65
C LEU A 61 5.78 5.46 -2.06
N LEU A 62 4.64 6.01 -2.51
CA LEU A 62 3.33 5.47 -2.15
C LEU A 62 3.01 4.17 -2.90
N VAL A 63 3.61 3.95 -4.07
CA VAL A 63 3.36 2.75 -4.88
C VAL A 63 3.69 1.45 -4.14
N PRO A 64 4.86 1.26 -3.51
CA PRO A 64 5.13 0.03 -2.77
C PRO A 64 4.28 -0.11 -1.49
N VAL A 65 3.87 1.01 -0.86
CA VAL A 65 3.00 0.99 0.33
C VAL A 65 1.60 0.51 -0.05
N VAL A 66 0.97 1.20 -1.01
CA VAL A 66 -0.39 0.88 -1.47
C VAL A 66 -0.42 -0.43 -2.25
N GLY A 67 0.58 -0.67 -3.10
CA GLY A 67 0.70 -1.87 -3.90
C GLY A 67 0.88 -3.14 -3.05
N GLY A 68 1.64 -3.06 -1.96
CA GLY A 68 1.78 -4.18 -1.02
C GLY A 68 0.46 -4.54 -0.33
N GLU A 69 -0.30 -3.55 0.10
CA GLU A 69 -1.63 -3.73 0.69
C GLU A 69 -2.61 -4.33 -0.32
N LEU A 70 -2.62 -3.82 -1.55
CA LEU A 70 -3.49 -4.34 -2.62
C LEU A 70 -3.17 -5.78 -2.99
N LEU A 71 -1.88 -6.09 -3.18
CA LEU A 71 -1.47 -7.46 -3.47
C LEU A 71 -1.88 -8.41 -2.34
N SER A 72 -1.74 -7.99 -1.10
CA SER A 72 -2.18 -8.76 0.07
C SER A 72 -3.70 -8.93 0.08
N PHE A 73 -4.46 -7.86 -0.18
CA PHE A 73 -5.92 -7.88 -0.28
C PHE A 73 -6.42 -8.85 -1.36
N PHE A 74 -5.83 -8.79 -2.56
CA PHE A 74 -6.18 -9.72 -3.64
C PHE A 74 -5.81 -11.16 -3.32
N TRP A 75 -4.69 -11.36 -2.62
CA TRP A 75 -4.28 -12.67 -2.15
C TRP A 75 -5.29 -13.26 -1.16
N TYR A 76 -5.73 -12.48 -0.17
CA TYR A 76 -6.74 -12.89 0.81
C TYR A 76 -8.06 -13.22 0.13
N ARG A 77 -8.58 -12.32 -0.73
CA ARG A 77 -9.87 -12.50 -1.41
C ARG A 77 -9.94 -13.79 -2.23
N ARG A 78 -8.80 -14.29 -2.73
CA ARG A 78 -8.73 -15.54 -3.50
C ARG A 78 -8.68 -16.80 -2.62
N LYS A 79 -8.15 -16.72 -1.39
CA LYS A 79 -7.90 -17.90 -0.54
C LYS A 79 -8.89 -18.06 0.61
N ILE A 80 -9.38 -16.97 1.19
CA ILE A 80 -10.23 -16.98 2.38
C ILE A 80 -11.29 -15.86 2.33
N ALA A 81 -12.33 -15.98 3.15
CA ALA A 81 -13.22 -14.85 3.45
C ALA A 81 -12.41 -13.71 4.10
N MET A 82 -12.75 -12.45 3.77
CA MET A 82 -11.95 -11.30 4.18
C MET A 82 -11.73 -11.27 5.70
N PRO A 83 -10.46 -11.13 6.15
CA PRO A 83 -10.17 -10.96 7.56
C PRO A 83 -10.78 -9.65 8.08
N ARG A 84 -11.09 -9.61 9.38
CA ARG A 84 -11.57 -8.39 10.05
C ARG A 84 -10.54 -7.27 9.92
N ALA A 85 -11.03 -6.04 9.85
CA ALA A 85 -10.16 -4.87 9.80
C ALA A 85 -9.23 -4.84 11.02
N ILE A 86 -7.92 -4.73 10.77
CA ILE A 86 -6.92 -4.60 11.82
C ILE A 86 -7.02 -3.16 12.34
N ALA A 87 -7.41 -3.02 13.61
CA ALA A 87 -7.41 -1.72 14.28
C ALA A 87 -5.98 -1.37 14.68
N TYR A 88 -5.31 -0.56 13.87
CA TYR A 88 -4.01 -0.02 14.25
C TYR A 88 -4.14 0.90 15.47
N PRO A 89 -3.14 0.88 16.37
CA PRO A 89 -3.11 1.82 17.49
C PRO A 89 -3.14 3.27 16.95
N TRP A 90 -3.96 4.12 17.56
CA TRP A 90 -4.22 5.48 17.09
C TRP A 90 -2.92 6.31 16.93
N GLN A 91 -1.91 6.01 17.74
CA GLN A 91 -0.59 6.64 17.69
C GLN A 91 0.10 6.42 16.34
N VAL A 92 -0.02 5.23 15.74
CA VAL A 92 0.58 4.92 14.43
C VAL A 92 -0.10 5.72 13.33
N ASN A 93 -1.43 5.83 13.38
CA ASN A 93 -2.18 6.67 12.45
C ASN A 93 -1.80 8.15 12.59
N LEU A 94 -1.56 8.61 13.82
CA LEU A 94 -1.15 9.98 14.09
C LEU A 94 0.23 10.29 13.50
N VAL A 95 1.21 9.40 13.68
CA VAL A 95 2.55 9.52 13.08
C VAL A 95 2.44 9.60 11.56
N PHE A 96 1.61 8.76 10.95
CA PHE A 96 1.36 8.77 9.51
C PHE A 96 0.79 10.11 9.03
N LEU A 97 -0.22 10.63 9.72
CA LEU A 97 -0.84 11.92 9.40
C LEU A 97 0.15 13.08 9.56
N ILE A 98 0.98 13.07 10.61
CA ILE A 98 2.04 14.08 10.80
C ILE A 98 3.02 14.05 9.64
N LEU A 99 3.52 12.88 9.24
CA LEU A 99 4.46 12.75 8.13
C LEU A 99 3.86 13.23 6.81
N LEU A 100 2.56 13.00 6.60
CA LEU A 100 1.84 13.45 5.41
C LEU A 100 1.68 14.98 5.39
N VAL A 101 1.41 15.60 6.54
CA VAL A 101 1.40 17.06 6.69
C VAL A 101 2.78 17.64 6.43
N VAL A 102 3.84 17.07 7.04
CA VAL A 102 5.23 17.51 6.85
C VAL A 102 5.62 17.44 5.38
N TRP A 103 5.27 16.37 4.67
CA TRP A 103 5.48 16.27 3.23
C TRP A 103 4.73 17.36 2.46
N GLY A 104 3.43 17.55 2.75
CA GLY A 104 2.59 18.55 2.09
C GLY A 104 3.10 19.98 2.28
N THR A 105 3.64 20.31 3.46
CA THR A 105 4.31 21.58 3.73
C THR A 105 5.57 21.73 2.88
N GLY A 106 6.41 20.69 2.77
CA GLY A 106 7.60 20.71 1.91
C GLY A 106 7.25 20.91 0.43
N VAL A 107 6.21 20.25 -0.05
CA VAL A 107 5.70 20.44 -1.42
C VAL A 107 5.26 21.88 -1.64
N GLY A 108 4.48 22.44 -0.72
CA GLY A 108 4.00 23.81 -0.85
C GLY A 108 5.12 24.84 -0.84
N PHE A 109 6.14 24.63 -0.01
CA PHE A 109 7.35 25.45 0.00
C PHE A 109 8.11 25.38 -1.34
N ASN A 110 8.28 24.20 -1.90
CA ASN A 110 9.08 23.99 -3.12
C ASN A 110 8.35 24.34 -4.43
N THR A 111 7.02 24.32 -4.44
CA THR A 111 6.22 24.48 -5.67
C THR A 111 5.31 25.71 -5.68
N GLY A 112 5.08 26.34 -4.51
CA GLY A 112 4.09 27.39 -4.34
C GLY A 112 2.64 26.88 -4.36
N VAL A 113 2.41 25.58 -4.48
CA VAL A 113 1.07 24.98 -4.44
C VAL A 113 0.56 24.98 -3.00
N PRO A 114 -0.72 25.29 -2.74
CA PRO A 114 -1.28 25.17 -1.39
C PRO A 114 -1.07 23.75 -0.84
N PHE A 115 -0.58 23.64 0.40
CA PHE A 115 -0.31 22.34 1.03
C PHE A 115 -1.56 21.44 1.07
N ALA A 116 -2.77 22.02 1.21
CA ALA A 116 -4.03 21.29 1.15
C ALA A 116 -4.24 20.59 -0.21
N THR A 117 -3.86 21.24 -1.31
CA THR A 117 -3.91 20.65 -2.66
C THR A 117 -2.86 19.55 -2.82
N ALA A 118 -1.66 19.73 -2.25
CA ALA A 118 -0.62 18.70 -2.26
C ALA A 118 -1.06 17.44 -1.50
N ILE A 119 -1.56 17.62 -0.28
CA ILE A 119 -2.10 16.55 0.58
C ILE A 119 -3.28 15.86 -0.10
N GLY A 120 -4.25 16.63 -0.60
CA GLY A 120 -5.39 16.10 -1.34
C GLY A 120 -4.97 15.31 -2.58
N GLY A 121 -3.93 15.77 -3.29
CA GLY A 121 -3.34 15.07 -4.42
C GLY A 121 -2.70 13.73 -4.03
N ALA A 122 -1.95 13.69 -2.93
CA ALA A 122 -1.35 12.44 -2.43
C ALA A 122 -2.40 11.42 -1.99
N ILE A 123 -3.41 11.87 -1.26
CA ILE A 123 -4.53 11.00 -0.83
C ILE A 123 -5.31 10.54 -2.06
N GLY A 124 -5.64 11.43 -2.98
CA GLY A 124 -6.33 11.10 -4.22
C GLY A 124 -5.54 10.10 -5.08
N PHE A 125 -4.22 10.26 -5.17
CA PHE A 125 -3.34 9.31 -5.84
C PHE A 125 -3.36 7.94 -5.17
N ALA A 126 -3.23 7.88 -3.84
CA ALA A 126 -3.30 6.62 -3.08
C ALA A 126 -4.66 5.92 -3.25
N VAL A 127 -5.76 6.67 -3.18
CA VAL A 127 -7.13 6.14 -3.39
C VAL A 127 -7.31 5.65 -4.83
N ALA A 128 -6.82 6.39 -5.83
CA ALA A 128 -6.90 5.98 -7.23
C ALA A 128 -6.15 4.67 -7.47
N LEU A 129 -4.97 4.51 -6.87
CA LEU A 129 -4.21 3.25 -6.94
C LEU A 129 -4.99 2.06 -6.38
N ILE A 130 -5.92 2.27 -5.44
CA ILE A 130 -6.77 1.23 -4.86
C ILE A 130 -8.03 0.98 -5.69
N VAL A 131 -8.77 2.05 -6.00
CA VAL A 131 -10.11 1.96 -6.61
C VAL A 131 -10.04 1.54 -8.07
N VAL A 132 -9.06 2.04 -8.83
CA VAL A 132 -8.91 1.72 -10.26
C VAL A 132 -8.76 0.22 -10.52
N PRO A 133 -7.81 -0.51 -9.90
CA PRO A 133 -7.69 -1.95 -10.14
C PRO A 133 -8.93 -2.72 -9.68
N LEU A 134 -9.54 -2.32 -8.55
CA LEU A 134 -10.78 -2.94 -8.07
C LEU A 134 -11.94 -2.77 -9.06
N ALA A 135 -12.09 -1.59 -9.64
CA ALA A 135 -13.13 -1.29 -10.62
C ALA A 135 -12.92 -2.03 -11.93
N LEU A 136 -11.67 -2.10 -12.42
CA LEU A 136 -11.32 -2.87 -13.63
C LEU A 136 -11.64 -4.37 -13.47
N MET A 137 -11.44 -4.92 -12.27
CA MET A 137 -11.75 -6.32 -11.99
C MET A 137 -13.26 -6.59 -11.96
N HIS A 138 -14.04 -5.73 -11.30
CA HIS A 138 -15.51 -5.89 -11.30
C HIS A 138 -16.11 -5.79 -12.71
N ARG A 139 -15.49 -5.01 -13.61
CA ARG A 139 -15.90 -4.96 -15.02
C ARG A 139 -15.60 -6.29 -15.73
N ARG A 140 -14.41 -6.86 -15.52
CA ARG A 140 -14.04 -8.16 -16.10
C ARG A 140 -14.98 -9.28 -15.70
N GLU A 141 -15.40 -9.36 -14.43
CA GLU A 141 -16.34 -10.40 -13.96
C GLU A 141 -17.70 -10.30 -14.67
N ARG A 142 -18.20 -9.09 -14.89
CA ARG A 142 -19.46 -8.87 -15.63
C ARG A 142 -19.39 -9.26 -17.10
N ASP A 143 -18.26 -8.98 -17.75
CA ASP A 143 -18.12 -9.29 -19.16
C ASP A 143 -18.10 -10.81 -19.39
N ILE A 144 -17.45 -11.58 -18.51
CA ILE A 144 -17.38 -13.05 -18.60
C ILE A 144 -18.78 -13.69 -18.45
N VAL A 145 -19.58 -13.23 -17.48
CA VAL A 145 -20.95 -13.73 -17.25
C VAL A 145 -21.89 -13.43 -18.42
N SER A 146 -21.66 -12.33 -19.14
CA SER A 146 -22.45 -12.00 -20.34
C SER A 146 -22.19 -12.95 -21.51
N PHE A 147 -21.00 -13.56 -21.60
CA PHE A 147 -20.68 -14.52 -22.67
C PHE A 147 -21.20 -15.93 -22.37
N GLU A 148 -21.36 -16.29 -21.10
CA GLU A 148 -21.83 -17.62 -20.67
C GLU A 148 -23.36 -17.76 -20.66
N GLY A 149 -24.10 -16.65 -20.84
CA GLY A 149 -25.56 -16.61 -20.96
C GLY A 149 -26.10 -16.63 -22.39
N ASP A 150 -25.22 -16.64 -23.40
CA ASP A 150 -25.57 -16.62 -24.84
C ASP A 150 -25.31 -17.98 -25.54
N ASP A 151 -24.90 -19.03 -24.82
CA ASP A 151 -24.81 -20.43 -25.27
C ASP A 151 -25.94 -21.29 -24.63
#